data_AF-A0A9E1H9K1-F1
#
_entry.id   AF-A0A9E1H9K1-F1
#
_cell.length_a   1.000
_cell.length_b   1.000
_cell.length_c   1.000
_cell.angle_alpha   90.00
_cell.angle_beta   90.00
_cell.angle_gamma   90.00
#
_symmetry.space_group_name_H-M   'P 1'
#
loop_
_entity.id
_entity.type
_entity.pdbx_description
1 polymer ?
#
loop_
_entity_poly.entity_id
_entity_poly.type
_entity_poly.pdbx_seq_one_letter_code
_entity_poly.pdbx_strand_id
1 'polypeptide(L)' 'YNAMYSEGKKSGRRDYLQCTAFRKDTSSASQCISCGKCETHCPQHIEIRKELKNAAAELEDVKYKVMKTGIQLLKLW' A
#
# COMPACT_ATOMS: atom_id res chain seq x y z
N TYR A 1 -4.14 -3.27 4.24
CA TYR A 1 -3.40 -3.52 5.50
C TYR A 1 -4.31 -4.25 6.48
N ASN A 2 -5.26 -3.60 7.15
CA ASN A 2 -6.13 -4.26 8.15
C ASN A 2 -6.84 -5.53 7.64
N ALA A 3 -7.34 -5.52 6.40
CA ALA A 3 -7.93 -6.70 5.74
C ALA A 3 -7.04 -7.96 5.79
N MET A 4 -5.71 -7.82 5.81
CA MET A 4 -4.81 -8.97 5.91
C MET A 4 -4.92 -9.71 7.25
N TYR A 5 -5.36 -9.03 8.31
CA TYR A 5 -5.54 -9.59 9.64
C TYR A 5 -7.01 -9.91 9.96
N SER A 6 -7.96 -9.14 9.41
CA SER A 6 -9.39 -9.37 9.65
C SER A 6 -10.02 -10.38 8.68
N GLU A 7 -9.63 -10.36 7.40
CA GLU A 7 -10.25 -11.15 6.33
C GLU A 7 -9.32 -12.25 5.78
N GLY A 8 -8.02 -12.11 6.00
CA GLY A 8 -7.02 -13.13 5.70
C GLY A 8 -5.78 -12.60 4.99
N LYS A 9 -4.62 -13.18 5.30
CA LYS A 9 -3.32 -12.68 4.80
C LYS A 9 -3.20 -12.72 3.28
N LYS A 10 -3.75 -13.76 2.64
CA LYS A 10 -3.67 -13.95 1.18
C LYS A 10 -4.63 -13.02 0.44
N SER A 11 -5.88 -12.92 0.89
CA SER A 11 -6.89 -12.01 0.33
C SER A 11 -6.42 -10.57 0.43
N GLY A 12 -6.07 -10.11 1.65
CA GLY A 12 -5.64 -8.73 1.86
C GLY A 12 -4.39 -8.32 1.05
N ARG A 13 -3.44 -9.24 0.81
CA ARG A 13 -2.27 -8.98 -0.06
C ARG A 13 -2.65 -8.91 -1.53
N ARG A 14 -3.54 -9.79 -2.00
CA ARG A 14 -4.04 -9.76 -3.38
C ARG A 14 -4.80 -8.47 -3.66
N ASP A 15 -5.68 -8.09 -2.75
CA ASP A 15 -6.50 -6.89 -2.90
C ASP A 15 -5.62 -5.63 -2.87
N TYR A 16 -4.58 -5.61 -2.01
CA TYR A 16 -3.58 -4.54 -2.02
C TYR A 16 -2.81 -4.46 -3.35
N LEU A 17 -2.36 -5.59 -3.91
CA LEU A 17 -1.71 -5.61 -5.22
C LEU A 17 -2.65 -5.07 -6.31
N GLN A 18 -3.91 -5.54 -6.34
CA GLN A 18 -4.91 -5.08 -7.29
C GLN A 18 -5.15 -3.57 -7.20
N CYS A 19 -5.34 -3.05 -5.99
CA CYS A 19 -5.67 -1.63 -5.79
C CYS A 19 -4.46 -0.69 -5.93
N THR A 20 -3.22 -1.19 -5.95
CA THR A 20 -2.03 -0.31 -5.99
C THR A 20 -1.14 -0.50 -7.20
N ALA A 21 -0.95 -1.73 -7.69
CA ALA A 21 -0.03 -2.05 -8.78
C ALA A 21 -0.71 -2.06 -10.16
N PHE A 22 -1.99 -2.47 -10.23
CA PHE A 22 -2.80 -2.45 -11.47
C PHE A 22 -3.48 -1.10 -11.69
N ARG A 23 -2.75 0.00 -11.44
CA ARG A 23 -3.22 1.36 -11.70
C ARG A 23 -2.14 2.11 -12.47
N LYS A 24 -2.54 2.91 -13.45
CA LYS A 24 -1.63 3.79 -14.20
C LYS A 24 -0.87 4.70 -13.24
N ASP A 25 -1.63 5.37 -12.37
CA ASP A 25 -1.10 6.16 -11.27
C ASP A 25 -1.16 5.31 -9.99
N THR A 26 -0.02 4.73 -9.64
CA THR A 26 0.08 3.89 -8.45
C THR A 26 -0.05 4.75 -7.19
N SER A 27 -0.67 4.18 -6.16
CA SER A 27 -0.85 4.81 -4.85
C SER A 27 -0.49 3.83 -3.71
N SER A 28 0.67 3.19 -3.83
CA SER A 28 1.20 2.27 -2.82
C SER A 28 1.65 3.02 -1.56
N ALA A 29 1.56 2.39 -0.40
CA ALA A 29 1.89 2.99 0.89
C ALA A 29 3.32 3.56 0.94
N SER A 30 4.26 2.92 0.23
CA SER A 30 5.63 3.42 0.07
C SER A 30 5.77 4.77 -0.65
N GLN A 31 4.73 5.25 -1.36
CA GLN A 31 4.75 6.57 -2.01
C GLN A 31 4.46 7.71 -1.03
N CYS A 32 4.21 7.43 0.25
CA CYS A 32 4.06 8.46 1.26
C CYS A 32 5.34 9.30 1.40
N ILE A 33 5.27 10.59 1.06
CA ILE A 33 6.37 11.55 1.22
C ILE A 33 6.49 12.11 2.65
N SER A 34 5.73 11.56 3.61
CA SER A 34 5.78 11.94 5.03
C SER A 34 5.49 13.42 5.32
N CYS A 35 4.67 14.08 4.51
CA CYS A 35 4.36 15.52 4.61
C CYS A 35 3.58 15.92 5.88
N GLY A 36 2.95 14.98 6.58
CA GLY A 36 2.26 15.21 7.87
C GLY A 36 0.87 15.83 7.78
N LYS A 37 0.42 16.29 6.59
CA LYS A 37 -0.92 16.90 6.42
C LYS A 37 -2.07 15.97 6.82
N CYS A 38 -1.93 14.67 6.58
CA CYS A 38 -2.95 13.69 6.96
C CYS A 38 -3.16 13.64 8.48
N GLU A 39 -2.08 13.73 9.27
CA GLU A 39 -2.14 13.66 10.74
C GLU A 39 -2.78 14.93 11.33
N THR A 40 -2.50 16.10 10.75
CA THR A 40 -3.11 17.37 11.21
C THR A 40 -4.62 17.42 10.98
N HIS A 41 -5.13 16.72 9.97
CA HIS A 41 -6.55 16.63 9.67
C HIS A 41 -7.25 15.46 10.38
N CYS A 42 -6.51 14.56 11.02
CA CYS A 42 -7.08 13.35 11.59
C CYS A 42 -7.79 13.65 12.92
N PRO A 43 -9.12 13.47 13.02
CA PRO A 43 -9.86 13.73 14.26
C PRO A 43 -9.54 12.72 15.38
N GLN A 44 -9.00 11.56 15.02
CA GLN A 44 -8.61 10.51 15.96
C GLN A 44 -7.14 10.61 16.40
N HIS A 45 -6.38 11.58 15.86
CA HIS A 45 -4.97 11.80 16.17
C HIS A 45 -4.09 10.54 16.07
N ILE A 46 -4.32 9.71 15.05
CA ILE A 46 -3.51 8.50 14.83
C ILE A 46 -2.20 8.84 14.10
N GLU A 47 -1.18 8.00 14.32
CA GLU A 47 0.15 8.13 13.70
C GLU A 47 0.16 7.64 12.23
N ILE A 48 -0.56 8.32 11.32
CA ILE A 48 -0.78 7.86 9.93
C ILE A 48 0.55 7.58 9.20
N ARG A 49 1.57 8.42 9.34
CA ARG A 49 2.86 8.22 8.66
C ARG A 49 3.56 6.94 9.14
N LYS A 50 3.48 6.67 10.43
CA LYS A 50 4.03 5.45 11.04
C LYS A 50 3.29 4.22 10.52
N GLU A 51 1.96 4.27 10.50
CA GLU A 51 1.15 3.15 10.00
C GLU A 51 1.33 2.91 8.49
N LEU A 52 1.51 3.97 7.68
CA LEU A 52 1.85 3.80 6.26
C LEU A 52 3.22 3.15 6.06
N LYS A 53 4.20 3.47 6.91
CA LYS A 53 5.52 2.82 6.88
C LYS A 53 5.42 1.34 7.27
N ASN A 54 4.63 1.02 8.30
CA ASN A 54 4.37 -0.38 8.70
C ASN A 54 3.66 -1.15 7.59
N ALA A 55 2.62 -0.55 7.00
CA ALA A 55 1.89 -1.16 5.88
C ALA A 55 2.80 -1.41 4.67
N ALA A 56 3.68 -0.48 4.32
CA ALA A 56 4.66 -0.68 3.25
C ALA A 56 5.63 -1.82 3.57
N ALA A 57 6.14 -1.89 4.80
CA ALA A 57 7.06 -2.95 5.23
C ALA A 57 6.42 -4.35 5.15
N GLU A 58 5.12 -4.47 5.46
CA GLU A 58 4.44 -5.76 5.48
C GLU A 58 3.84 -6.19 4.14
N LEU A 59 3.31 -5.24 3.35
CA LEU A 59 2.59 -5.54 2.12
C LEU A 59 3.46 -5.46 0.87
N GLU A 60 4.53 -4.65 0.88
CA GLU A 60 5.38 -4.41 -0.29
C GLU A 60 6.67 -5.23 -0.24
N ASP A 61 6.48 -6.54 -0.05
CA ASP A 61 7.56 -7.52 -0.07
C ASP A 61 8.20 -7.66 -1.47
N VAL A 62 9.21 -8.52 -1.57
CA VAL A 62 9.92 -8.76 -2.84
C VAL A 62 8.95 -9.22 -3.94
N LYS A 63 7.95 -10.06 -3.60
CA LYS A 63 6.96 -10.56 -4.56
C LYS A 63 6.10 -9.43 -5.09
N TYR A 64 5.58 -8.57 -4.22
CA TYR A 64 4.84 -7.37 -4.62
C TYR A 64 5.65 -6.49 -5.57
N LYS A 65 6.92 -6.21 -5.25
CA LYS A 65 7.78 -5.35 -6.07
C LYS A 65 8.03 -5.95 -7.46
N VAL A 66 8.31 -7.24 -7.55
CA VAL A 66 8.48 -7.93 -8.83
C VAL A 66 7.20 -7.86 -9.66
N MET A 67 6.04 -8.16 -9.04
CA MET A 67 4.74 -8.09 -9.72
C MET A 67 4.42 -6.67 -10.19
N LYS A 68 4.60 -5.66 -9.34
CA LYS A 68 4.38 -4.24 -9.68
C LYS A 68 5.22 -3.81 -10.87
N THR A 69 6.52 -4.12 -10.85
CA THR A 69 7.41 -3.80 -11.97
C THR A 69 6.97 -4.51 -13.26
N GLY A 70 6.60 -5.80 -13.18
CA GLY A 70 6.08 -6.55 -14.34
C GLY A 70 4.81 -5.92 -14.93
N ILE A 71 3.84 -5.56 -14.08
CA ILE A 71 2.60 -4.89 -14.48
C ILE A 71 2.89 -3.56 -15.16
N GLN A 72 3.82 -2.76 -14.61
CA GLN A 72 4.20 -1.47 -15.17
C GLN A 72 4.93 -1.61 -16.53
N LEU A 73 5.87 -2.55 -16.65
CA LEU A 73 6.60 -2.77 -17.89
C LEU A 73 5.69 -3.25 -19.03
N LEU A 74 4.74 -4.12 -18.70
CA LEU A 74 3.79 -4.69 -19.66
C LEU A 74 2.55 -3.80 -19.87
N LYS A 75 2.46 -2.67 -19.17
CA LYS A 75 1.31 -1.75 -19.20
C LYS A 75 -0.03 -2.41 -18.90
N LEU A 76 -0.05 -3.34 -17.94
CA LEU A 76 -1.22 -4.14 -17.56
C LEU A 76 -2.09 -3.46 -16.49
N TRP A 77 -2.11 -2.13 -16.46
CA TRP A 77 -2.94 -1.36 -15.53
C TRP A 77 -4.30 -0.99 -16.15
#